data_AF-A0ABD3X7J1-F1
#
_entry.id   AF-A0ABD3X7J1-F1
#
_cell.length_a   1.000
_cell.length_b   1.000
_cell.length_c   1.000
_cell.angle_alpha   90.00
_cell.angle_beta   90.00
_cell.angle_gamma   90.00
#
_symmetry.space_group_name_H-M   'P 1'
#
loop_
_entity.id
_entity.type
_entity.pdbx_description
1 polymer ?
#
loop_
_entity_poly.entity_id
_entity_poly.type
_entity_poly.pdbx_seq_one_letter_code
_entity_poly.pdbx_strand_id
1 'polypeptide(L)'
;MELLIEKNYFLHKSAQEAYKSYVRAYASHSLKSIFNVEKLDLQKVAKSFGFRVPPYVDLNVHSSKGNKIQRRGGGGGFGFHRDKNQHKTKVFKTFGKKKTGDKRQFSR
;
A
#
# COMPACT_ATOMS: atom_id res chain seq x y z
N MET A 1 20.49 -24.44 -1.54
CA MET A 1 19.57 -23.39 -1.05
C MET A 1 18.31 -23.31 -1.90
N GLU A 2 18.44 -23.35 -3.23
CA GLU A 2 17.33 -23.22 -4.21
C GLU A 2 16.16 -24.20 -3.97
N LEU A 3 16.46 -25.48 -3.69
CA LEU A 3 15.44 -26.54 -3.51
C LEU A 3 14.59 -26.42 -2.23
N LEU A 4 15.08 -25.74 -1.18
CA LEU A 4 14.37 -25.58 0.09
C LEU A 4 13.33 -24.46 0.02
N ILE A 5 13.68 -23.40 -0.69
CA ILE A 5 12.83 -22.23 -0.88
C ILE A 5 11.69 -22.59 -1.83
N GLU A 6 11.93 -23.42 -2.85
CA GLU A 6 10.88 -23.87 -3.78
C GLU A 6 9.84 -24.79 -3.12
N LYS A 7 10.29 -25.72 -2.26
CA LYS A 7 9.40 -26.71 -1.64
C LYS A 7 8.61 -26.17 -0.44
N ASN A 8 9.12 -25.13 0.22
CA ASN A 8 8.46 -24.55 1.38
C ASN A 8 7.70 -23.28 1.00
N TYR A 9 6.37 -23.35 1.05
CA TYR A 9 5.48 -22.25 0.72
C TYR A 9 5.80 -20.94 1.46
N PHE A 10 6.09 -21.00 2.76
CA PHE A 10 6.35 -19.79 3.55
C PHE A 10 7.69 -19.14 3.19
N LEU A 11 8.73 -19.96 2.96
CA LEU A 11 10.03 -19.46 2.51
C LEU A 11 9.95 -18.91 1.10
N HIS A 12 9.24 -19.59 0.19
CA HIS A 12 9.00 -19.11 -1.16
C HIS A 12 8.35 -17.73 -1.16
N LYS A 13 7.26 -17.58 -0.39
CA LYS A 13 6.52 -16.33 -0.28
C LYS A 13 7.36 -15.21 0.33
N SER A 14 8.08 -15.51 1.43
CA SER A 14 8.97 -14.54 2.08
C SER A 14 10.09 -14.09 1.14
N ALA A 15 10.72 -15.01 0.41
CA ALA A 15 11.74 -14.69 -0.58
C ALA A 15 11.18 -13.82 -1.72
N GLN A 16 9.94 -14.06 -2.17
CA GLN A 16 9.31 -13.23 -3.21
C GLN A 16 9.06 -11.80 -2.72
N GLU A 17 8.59 -11.66 -1.47
CA GLU A 17 8.39 -10.36 -0.83
C GLU A 17 9.73 -9.62 -0.63
N ALA A 18 10.79 -10.33 -0.23
CA ALA A 18 12.14 -9.78 -0.09
C ALA A 18 12.72 -9.32 -1.44
N TYR A 19 12.56 -10.09 -2.51
CA TYR A 19 12.97 -9.69 -3.85
C TYR A 19 12.22 -8.43 -4.31
N LYS A 20 10.90 -8.38 -4.12
CA LYS A 20 10.07 -7.21 -4.46
C LYS A 20 10.50 -5.97 -3.68
N SER A 21 10.77 -6.09 -2.38
CA SER A 21 11.19 -4.97 -1.53
C SER A 21 12.57 -4.44 -1.93
N TYR A 22 13.51 -5.34 -2.27
CA TYR A 22 14.84 -4.98 -2.75
C TYR A 22 14.77 -4.14 -4.03
N VAL A 23 14.06 -4.61 -5.05
CA VAL A 23 13.95 -3.88 -6.33
C VAL A 23 13.19 -2.55 -6.15
N ARG A 24 12.15 -2.52 -5.31
CA ARG A 24 11.43 -1.27 -4.96
C ARG A 24 12.32 -0.27 -4.22
N ALA A 25 13.24 -0.72 -3.36
CA ALA A 25 14.18 0.15 -2.67
C ALA A 25 15.11 0.84 -3.67
N TYR A 26 15.62 0.14 -4.68
CA TYR A 26 16.37 0.76 -5.78
C TYR A 26 15.52 1.77 -6.57
N ALA A 27 14.23 1.45 -6.78
CA ALA A 27 13.30 2.34 -7.48
C ALA A 27 13.00 3.63 -6.70
N SER A 28 12.90 3.59 -5.36
CA SER A 28 12.62 4.77 -4.52
C SER A 28 13.89 5.55 -4.12
N HIS A 29 15.07 4.95 -4.25
CA HIS A 29 16.32 5.58 -3.82
C HIS A 29 16.64 6.86 -4.60
N SER A 30 17.16 7.89 -3.93
CA SER A 30 17.40 9.20 -4.58
C SER A 30 18.66 9.23 -5.44
N LEU A 31 19.71 8.50 -5.07
CA LEU A 31 20.98 8.48 -5.79
C LEU A 31 20.95 7.48 -6.95
N LYS A 32 20.37 7.89 -8.09
CA LYS A 32 20.23 7.06 -9.29
C LYS A 32 21.54 6.74 -10.02
N SER A 33 22.63 7.45 -9.72
CA SER A 33 23.95 7.13 -10.29
C SER A 33 24.46 5.77 -9.82
N ILE A 34 24.17 5.41 -8.56
CA ILE A 34 24.60 4.14 -7.94
C ILE A 34 23.43 3.15 -7.88
N PHE A 35 22.24 3.61 -7.48
CA PHE A 35 21.05 2.76 -7.28
C PHE A 35 20.07 2.89 -8.46
N ASN A 36 20.48 2.42 -9.64
CA ASN A 36 19.63 2.35 -10.83
C ASN A 36 19.08 0.94 -11.05
N VAL A 37 17.75 0.83 -11.15
CA VAL A 37 17.06 -0.44 -11.48
C VAL A 37 17.30 -0.87 -12.92
N GLU A 38 17.45 0.07 -13.86
CA GLU A 38 17.65 -0.22 -15.29
C GLU A 38 19.01 -0.88 -15.56
N LYS A 39 20.02 -0.56 -14.75
CA LYS A 39 21.36 -1.14 -14.83
C LYS A 39 21.53 -2.38 -13.95
N LEU A 40 20.51 -2.73 -13.16
CA LEU A 40 20.57 -3.85 -12.22
C LEU A 40 20.27 -5.17 -12.94
N ASP A 41 21.15 -6.15 -12.80
CA ASP A 41 20.93 -7.50 -13.35
C ASP A 41 19.95 -8.28 -12.46
N LEU A 42 18.67 -8.23 -12.85
CA LEU A 42 17.58 -8.89 -12.14
C LEU A 42 17.73 -10.42 -12.10
N GLN A 43 18.42 -11.04 -13.08
CA GLN A 43 18.61 -12.49 -13.08
C GLN A 43 19.61 -12.93 -12.02
N LYS A 44 20.72 -12.20 -11.84
CA LYS A 44 21.69 -12.48 -10.77
C LYS A 44 21.10 -12.24 -9.39
N VAL A 45 20.32 -11.16 -9.26
CA VAL A 45 19.61 -10.88 -8.01
C VAL A 45 18.63 -12.01 -7.71
N ALA A 46 17.80 -12.44 -8.67
CA ALA A 46 16.87 -13.55 -8.47
C ALA A 46 17.56 -14.83 -7.99
N LYS A 47 18.72 -15.18 -8.56
CA LYS A 47 19.54 -16.33 -8.11
C LYS A 47 19.98 -16.22 -6.65
N SER A 48 20.37 -15.02 -6.20
CA SER A 48 20.75 -14.80 -4.79
C SER A 48 19.60 -15.01 -3.81
N PHE A 49 18.37 -14.76 -4.24
CA PHE A 49 17.15 -15.06 -3.47
C PHE A 49 16.64 -16.50 -3.64
N GLY A 50 17.35 -17.34 -4.40
CA GLY A 50 17.00 -18.73 -4.65
C GLY A 50 15.95 -18.96 -5.73
N PHE A 51 15.71 -17.96 -6.61
CA PHE A 51 14.79 -18.07 -7.73
C PHE A 51 15.52 -18.36 -9.04
N ARG A 52 15.08 -19.38 -9.77
CA ARG A 52 15.56 -19.67 -11.13
C ARG A 52 15.03 -18.66 -12.15
N VAL A 53 13.79 -18.21 -11.96
CA VAL A 53 13.11 -17.22 -12.80
C VAL A 53 12.81 -16.00 -11.94
N PRO A 54 13.20 -14.78 -12.36
CA PRO A 54 12.91 -13.57 -11.60
C PRO A 54 11.38 -13.39 -11.48
N PRO A 55 10.83 -13.23 -10.26
CA PRO A 55 9.41 -12.99 -10.09
C PRO A 55 9.05 -11.57 -10.55
N TYR A 56 7.82 -11.40 -11.01
CA TYR A 56 7.31 -10.11 -11.45
C TYR A 56 7.27 -9.10 -10.29
N VAL A 57 7.77 -7.90 -10.55
CA VAL A 57 7.72 -6.76 -9.63
C VAL A 57 7.07 -5.59 -10.37
N ASP A 58 5.95 -5.13 -9.83
CA ASP A 58 5.36 -3.87 -10.29
C ASP A 58 6.23 -2.71 -9.82
N LEU A 59 6.85 -2.03 -10.79
CA LEU A 59 7.73 -0.91 -10.57
C LEU A 59 7.12 0.32 -11.20
N ASN A 60 6.68 1.23 -10.35
CA ASN A 60 6.24 2.54 -10.78
C ASN A 60 7.44 3.49 -11.00
N VAL A 61 8.43 3.06 -11.81
CA VAL A 61 9.73 3.73 -12.02
C VAL A 61 9.55 5.16 -12.52
N HIS A 62 8.49 5.39 -13.30
CA HIS A 62 8.21 6.68 -13.94
C HIS A 62 7.47 7.69 -13.06
N SER A 63 6.91 7.27 -11.92
CA SER A 63 6.13 8.20 -11.07
C SER A 63 6.95 9.15 -10.22
N SER A 64 8.26 8.94 -10.11
CA SER A 64 9.15 9.86 -9.39
C SER A 64 9.44 11.17 -10.15
N LYS A 65 9.02 11.29 -11.42
CA LYS A 65 9.01 12.59 -12.13
C LYS A 65 7.86 13.49 -11.69
N GLY A 66 6.84 12.94 -11.03
CA GLY A 66 5.78 13.70 -10.39
C GLY A 66 6.17 14.02 -8.95
N ASN A 67 6.68 15.22 -8.73
CA ASN A 67 6.74 15.91 -7.44
C ASN A 67 6.85 14.97 -6.24
N LYS A 68 8.09 14.65 -5.78
CA LYS A 68 8.31 14.42 -4.34
C LYS A 68 7.46 15.47 -3.66
N ILE A 69 6.55 15.08 -2.77
CA ILE A 69 5.70 16.02 -2.03
C ILE A 69 6.65 16.99 -1.35
N GLN A 70 6.95 18.10 -2.04
CA GLN A 70 7.58 19.25 -1.45
C GLN A 70 6.52 19.66 -0.47
N ARG A 71 6.84 19.52 0.82
CA ARG A 71 6.07 20.19 1.85
C ARG A 71 6.00 21.64 1.41
N ARG A 72 4.89 22.03 0.80
CA ARG A 72 4.56 23.43 0.59
C ARG A 72 4.58 24.00 1.99
N GLY A 73 5.52 24.90 2.24
CA GLY A 73 5.76 25.43 3.58
C GLY A 73 4.45 25.81 4.24
N GLY A 74 4.22 25.30 5.44
CA GLY A 74 3.06 25.61 6.26
C GLY A 74 2.42 24.40 6.92
N GLY A 75 2.77 24.17 8.19
CA GLY A 75 1.93 23.41 9.14
C GLY A 75 2.15 21.90 9.15
N GLY A 76 2.82 21.41 10.19
CA GLY A 76 2.99 19.98 10.46
C GLY A 76 1.66 19.26 10.73
N GLY A 77 1.60 17.99 10.34
CA GLY A 77 0.54 17.07 10.73
C GLY A 77 0.43 15.88 9.80
N PHE A 78 0.57 14.66 10.34
CA PHE A 78 0.19 13.41 9.68
C PHE A 78 -1.32 13.47 9.40
N GLY A 79 -1.68 13.85 8.18
CA GLY A 79 -3.07 13.96 7.75
C GLY A 79 -3.62 12.59 7.41
N PHE A 80 -4.47 12.05 8.29
CA PHE A 80 -5.47 11.05 7.92
C PHE A 80 -6.18 11.51 6.66
N HIS A 81 -6.27 10.63 5.66
CA HIS A 81 -7.09 10.85 4.48
C HIS A 81 -8.47 11.31 4.93
N ARG A 82 -8.87 12.53 4.58
CA ARG A 82 -10.26 12.97 4.74
C ARG A 82 -11.10 12.05 3.88
N ASP A 83 -11.77 11.10 4.50
CA ASP A 83 -12.82 10.32 3.85
C ASP A 83 -13.81 11.29 3.23
N LYS A 84 -13.91 11.24 1.91
CA LYS A 84 -14.98 11.92 1.17
C LYS A 84 -16.30 11.41 1.74
N ASN A 85 -17.28 12.31 1.91
CA ASN A 85 -18.64 12.05 2.38
C ASN A 85 -19.29 10.82 1.71
N GLN A 86 -19.02 9.62 2.21
CA GLN A 86 -19.79 8.42 1.91
C GLN A 86 -21.00 8.46 2.83
N HIS A 87 -22.19 8.56 2.25
CA HIS A 87 -23.44 8.45 2.98
C HIS A 87 -23.54 7.03 3.56
N LYS A 88 -23.15 6.87 4.83
CA LYS A 88 -23.35 5.62 5.56
C LYS A 88 -24.86 5.40 5.68
N THR A 89 -25.36 4.31 5.10
CA THR A 89 -26.73 3.86 5.32
C THR A 89 -26.88 3.55 6.82
N LYS A 90 -27.73 4.30 7.51
CA LYS A 90 -28.03 4.04 8.93
C LYS A 90 -28.89 2.78 9.00
N VAL A 91 -28.26 1.64 9.27
CA VAL A 91 -28.93 0.32 9.32
C VAL A 91 -29.79 0.12 10.58
N PHE A 92 -29.79 1.07 11.52
CA PHE A 92 -30.60 0.95 12.74
C PHE A 92 -31.49 2.17 12.96
N LYS A 93 -32.82 1.94 12.92
CA LYS A 93 -33.82 2.88 13.42
C LYS A 93 -33.80 2.82 14.95
N THR A 94 -33.25 3.85 15.59
CA THR A 94 -33.49 4.09 17.01
C THR A 94 -34.94 4.58 17.17
N PHE A 95 -35.80 3.75 17.73
CA PHE A 95 -37.14 4.15 18.14
C PHE A 95 -37.00 5.17 19.28
N GLY A 96 -37.65 6.32 19.16
CA GLY A 96 -37.69 7.31 20.25
C GLY A 96 -36.94 8.60 19.98
N LYS A 97 -37.35 9.34 18.93
CA LYS A 97 -37.36 10.80 19.01
C LYS A 97 -38.71 11.27 18.50
N LYS A 98 -39.61 11.66 19.42
CA LYS A 98 -40.81 12.40 19.05
C LYS A 98 -40.35 13.67 18.32
N LYS A 99 -40.86 13.89 17.11
CA LYS A 99 -40.63 15.15 16.39
C LYS A 99 -41.25 16.28 17.23
N THR A 100 -40.53 17.38 17.40
CA THR A 100 -41.01 18.57 18.10
C THR A 100 -42.30 19.04 17.42
N GLY A 101 -43.43 18.90 18.11
CA GLY A 101 -44.78 19.22 17.59
C GLY A 101 -45.76 18.05 17.51
N ASP A 102 -45.37 16.82 17.83
CA ASP A 102 -46.28 15.67 17.79
C ASP A 102 -47.23 15.61 19.01
N LYS A 103 -48.51 15.96 18.80
CA LYS A 103 -49.57 16.05 19.83
C LYS A 103 -50.40 14.77 20.00
N ARG A 104 -49.98 13.64 19.43
CA ARG A 104 -50.74 12.39 19.55
C ARG A 104 -50.56 11.79 20.95
N GLN A 105 -51.63 11.79 21.75
CA GLN A 105 -51.72 10.98 22.97
C GLN A 105 -52.36 9.64 22.59
N PHE A 106 -51.64 8.54 22.80
CA PHE A 106 -52.24 7.22 22.71
C PHE A 106 -52.89 6.93 24.07
N SER A 107 -54.20 6.64 24.07
CA SER A 107 -54.91 6.12 25.22
C SER A 107 -54.31 4.79 25.66
N ARG A 108 -54.31 4.56 26.99
CA ARG A 108 -53.84 3.31 27.59
C ARG A 108 -54.78 2.15 27.31
#